data_AF-A0A918AD63-F1
#
_entry.id   AF-A0A918AD63-F1
#
_cell.length_a   1.000
_cell.length_b   1.000
_cell.length_c   1.000
_cell.angle_alpha   90.00
_cell.angle_beta   90.00
_cell.angle_gamma   90.00
#
_symmetry.space_group_name_H-M   'P 1'
#
loop_
_entity.id
_entity.type
_entity.pdbx_description
1 polymer ?
#
loop_
_entity_poly.entity_id
_entity_poly.type
_entity_poly.pdbx_seq_one_letter_code
_entity_poly.pdbx_strand_id
1 'polypeptide(L)' 'MYVIRLADGTLRVPQSLTSEDGRLIGNAYVEVEPGDPEYDRWVQESLTEEEAAERRRRWAEENDELEREFLAFKADQEGA' A
#
# COMPACT_ATOMS: atom_id res chain seq x y z
N MET A 1 -0.70 -0.57 2.35
CA MET A 1 -1.47 -0.51 1.08
C MET A 1 -2.96 -0.45 1.43
N TYR A 2 -3.81 0.06 0.53
CA TYR A 2 -5.25 0.26 0.79
C TYR A 2 -6.06 -0.36 -0.35
N VAL A 3 -7.30 -0.77 -0.10
CA VAL A 3 -8.24 -1.06 -1.19
C VAL A 3 -8.65 0.26 -1.82
N ILE A 4 -8.56 0.35 -3.15
CA ILE A 4 -8.85 1.59 -3.89
C ILE A 4 -9.99 1.33 -4.87
N ARG A 5 -11.07 2.09 -4.75
CA ARG A 5 -12.19 2.11 -5.70
C ARG A 5 -11.91 3.11 -6.81
N LEU A 6 -11.87 2.61 -8.03
CA LEU A 6 -11.66 3.39 -9.25
C LEU A 6 -12.96 4.06 -9.70
N ALA A 7 -12.83 5.04 -10.60
CA ALA A 7 -13.97 5.77 -11.15
C ALA A 7 -14.99 4.89 -11.91
N ASP A 8 -14.54 3.76 -12.47
CA ASP A 8 -15.39 2.79 -13.18
C ASP A 8 -16.10 1.79 -12.24
N GLY A 9 -15.82 1.88 -10.93
CA GLY A 9 -16.36 0.98 -9.91
C GLY A 9 -15.46 -0.22 -9.58
N THR A 10 -14.41 -0.49 -10.36
CA THR A 10 -13.48 -1.58 -10.07
C THR A 10 -12.70 -1.32 -8.79
N LEU A 11 -12.40 -2.36 -8.00
CA LEU A 11 -11.53 -2.26 -6.83
C LEU A 11 -10.13 -2.74 -7.16
N ARG A 12 -9.11 -2.00 -6.74
CA ARG A 12 -7.74 -2.49 -6.61
C ARG A 12 -7.50 -2.96 -5.18
N VAL A 13 -7.38 -4.27 -5.01
CA VAL A 13 -7.17 -4.91 -3.71
C VAL A 13 -5.69 -5.30 -3.57
N PRO A 14 -5.01 -4.91 -2.49
CA PRO A 14 -3.62 -5.28 -2.29
C PRO A 14 -3.49 -6.76 -1.92
N GLN A 15 -2.57 -7.45 -2.57
CA GLN A 15 -2.26 -8.86 -2.35
C GLN A 15 -0.75 -9.05 -2.17
N SER A 16 -0.39 -9.88 -1.19
CA SER A 16 1.00 -10.32 -1.00
C SER A 16 1.22 -11.61 -1.78
N LEU A 17 2.17 -11.58 -2.71
CA LEU A 17 2.56 -12.75 -3.48
C LEU A 17 3.64 -13.50 -2.70
N THR A 18 3.37 -14.78 -2.44
CA THR A 18 4.31 -15.68 -1.77
C THR A 18 4.72 -16.80 -2.71
N SER A 19 5.95 -17.26 -2.57
CA SER A 19 6.49 -18.44 -3.23
C SER A 19 5.86 -19.71 -2.64
N GLU A 20 5.98 -20.84 -3.33
CA GLU A 20 5.40 -22.12 -2.88
C GLU A 20 5.95 -22.55 -1.49
N ASP A 21 7.14 -22.10 -1.12
CA ASP A 21 7.77 -22.29 0.18
C ASP A 21 7.35 -21.24 1.24
N GLY A 22 6.38 -20.38 0.92
CA GLY A 22 5.83 -19.35 1.80
C GLY A 22 6.65 -18.07 1.91
N ARG A 23 7.76 -17.94 1.16
CA ARG A 23 8.59 -16.72 1.16
C ARG A 23 7.88 -15.59 0.42
N LEU A 24 7.82 -14.39 1.01
CA LEU A 24 7.28 -13.20 0.34
C LEU A 24 8.11 -12.87 -0.91
N ILE A 25 7.44 -12.84 -2.07
CA ILE A 25 8.01 -12.41 -3.35
C ILE A 25 7.77 -10.91 -3.54
N GLY A 26 6.60 -10.41 -3.18
CA GLY A 26 6.27 -9.00 -3.32
C GLY A 26 4.82 -8.67 -3.01
N ASN A 27 4.44 -7.41 -3.22
CA ASN A 27 3.06 -6.96 -3.10
C ASN A 27 2.57 -6.39 -4.43
N ALA A 28 1.34 -6.69 -4.79
CA ALA A 28 0.69 -6.23 -6.01
C ALA A 28 -0.75 -5.80 -5.73
N TYR A 29 -1.35 -5.09 -6.68
CA TYR A 29 -2.79 -4.89 -6.71
C TYR A 29 -3.42 -5.88 -7.68
N VAL A 30 -4.53 -6.48 -7.27
CA VAL A 30 -5.42 -7.23 -8.15
C VAL A 30 -6.70 -6.44 -8.35
N GLU A 31 -7.26 -6.54 -9.54
CA GLU A 31 -8.52 -5.88 -9.88
C GLU A 31 -9.69 -6.82 -9.55
N VAL A 32 -10.69 -6.29 -8.87
CA VAL A 32 -11.92 -6.99 -8.48
C VAL A 32 -13.10 -6.22 -9.03
N GLU A 33 -13.84 -6.85 -9.93
CA GLU A 33 -14.97 -6.23 -10.63
C GLU A 33 -16.26 -6.28 -9.78
N PRO A 34 -17.19 -5.32 -9.98
CA PRO A 34 -18.52 -5.41 -9.41
C PRO A 34 -19.22 -6.72 -9.81
N GLY A 35 -19.72 -7.46 -8.82
CA GLY A 35 -20.35 -8.76 -9.01
C GLY A 35 -19.46 -9.96 -8.68
N ASP A 36 -18.16 -9.74 -8.43
CA ASP A 36 -17.31 -10.76 -7.81
C ASP A 36 -17.77 -11.01 -6.35
N PRO A 37 -17.82 -12.26 -5.85
CA PRO A 37 -18.19 -12.57 -4.47
C PRO A 37 -17.37 -11.82 -3.41
N GLU A 38 -16.11 -11.48 -3.71
CA GLU A 38 -15.23 -10.76 -2.78
C GLU A 38 -15.40 -9.24 -2.86
N TYR A 39 -16.06 -8.72 -3.91
CA TYR A 39 -16.25 -7.28 -4.13
C TYR A 39 -16.96 -6.61 -2.95
N ASP A 40 -18.08 -7.18 -2.52
CA ASP A 40 -18.92 -6.60 -1.46
C ASP A 40 -18.21 -6.53 -0.11
N ARG A 41 -17.25 -7.44 0.13
CA ARG A 41 -16.40 -7.42 1.33
C ARG A 41 -15.49 -6.20 1.32
N TRP A 42 -14.90 -5.89 0.17
CA TRP A 42 -13.85 -4.88 0.06
C TRP A 42 -14.40 -3.47 -0.20
N VAL A 43 -15.57 -3.35 -0.83
CA VAL A 43 -16.13 -2.04 -1.21
C VAL A 43 -16.42 -1.15 0.00
N GLN A 44 -16.82 -1.73 1.14
CA GLN A 44 -17.16 -0.99 2.35
C GLN A 44 -15.95 -0.28 3.00
N GLU A 45 -14.76 -0.87 2.85
CA GLU A 45 -13.50 -0.33 3.40
C GLU A 45 -12.61 0.31 2.31
N SER A 46 -13.14 0.45 1.09
CA SER A 46 -12.41 1.03 -0.04
C SER A 46 -12.28 2.55 0.08
N LEU A 47 -11.12 3.05 -0.33
CA LEU A 47 -10.88 4.48 -0.52
C LEU A 47 -11.09 4.84 -1.99
N THR A 48 -11.53 6.05 -2.26
CA THR A 48 -11.45 6.61 -3.61
C THR A 48 -9.99 6.83 -4.03
N GLU A 49 -9.76 6.96 -5.33
CA GLU A 49 -8.42 7.26 -5.87
C GLU A 49 -7.82 8.55 -5.30
N GLU A 50 -8.66 9.57 -5.08
CA GLU A 50 -8.27 10.85 -4.49
C GLU A 50 -7.83 10.69 -3.03
N GLU A 51 -8.63 10.02 -2.20
CA GLU A 51 -8.28 9.75 -0.80
C GLU A 51 -7.00 8.90 -0.68
N ALA A 52 -6.84 7.92 -1.57
CA ALA A 52 -5.62 7.11 -1.62
C ALA A 52 -4.39 7.94 -2.03
N ALA A 53 -4.54 8.89 -2.94
CA ALA A 53 -3.48 9.82 -3.32
C ALA A 53 -3.10 10.76 -2.16
N GLU A 54 -4.08 11.30 -1.45
CA GLU A 54 -3.85 12.14 -0.28
C GLU A 54 -3.08 11.38 0.81
N ARG A 55 -3.50 10.15 1.13
CA ARG A 55 -2.80 9.29 2.11
C ARG A 55 -1.37 8.98 1.68
N ARG A 56 -1.13 8.71 0.39
CA ARG A 56 0.23 8.49 -0.13
C ARG A 56 1.11 9.71 0.02
N ARG A 57 0.54 10.90 -0.26
CA ARG A 57 1.27 12.16 -0.09
C ARG A 57 1.67 12.37 1.37
N ARG A 58 0.73 12.22 2.30
CA ARG A 58 0.99 12.35 3.74
C ARG A 58 2.05 11.36 4.21
N TRP A 59 1.93 10.11 3.78
CA TRP A 59 2.93 9.09 4.10
C TRP A 59 4.31 9.46 3.59
N ALA A 60 4.44 9.99 2.37
CA ALA A 60 5.73 10.44 1.84
C ALA A 60 6.31 11.59 2.66
N GLU A 61 5.49 12.58 3.02
CA GLU A 61 5.90 13.73 3.85
C GLU A 61 6.39 13.29 5.25
N GLU A 62 5.71 12.32 5.88
CA GLU A 62 6.13 11.73 7.17
C GLU A 62 7.38 10.84 7.01
N ASN A 63 7.51 10.13 5.89
CA ASN A 63 8.64 9.23 5.64
C ASN A 63 9.93 10.02 5.38
N ASP A 64 9.87 11.22 4.81
CA ASP A 64 11.03 12.10 4.65
C ASP A 64 11.66 12.47 6.01
N GLU A 65 10.87 12.57 7.06
CA GLU A 65 11.37 12.79 8.43
C GLU A 65 12.07 11.54 8.96
N LEU A 66 11.44 10.39 8.83
CA LEU A 66 12.00 9.10 9.24
C LEU A 66 13.31 8.77 8.50
N GLU A 67 13.39 9.07 7.20
CA GLU A 67 14.61 8.86 6.41
C GLU A 67 15.77 9.73 6.95
N ARG A 68 15.52 11.00 7.28
CA ARG A 68 16.53 11.86 7.89
C ARG A 68 17.05 11.30 9.20
N GLU A 69 16.15 10.85 10.08
CA GLU A 69 16.53 10.24 11.36
C GLU A 69 17.35 8.97 11.17
N PHE A 70 16.93 8.11 10.23
CA PHE A 70 17.64 6.87 9.92
C PHE A 70 19.04 7.13 9.35
N LEU A 71 19.19 8.11 8.46
CA LEU A 71 20.48 8.50 7.90
C LEU A 71 21.41 9.09 8.98
N ALA A 72 20.88 9.89 9.91
CA ALA A 72 21.65 10.40 11.04
C ALA A 72 22.14 9.26 11.96
N PHE A 73 21.26 8.30 12.27
CA PHE A 73 21.63 7.10 13.03
C PHE A 73 22.72 6.27 12.33
N LYS A 74 22.60 6.05 11.02
CA LYS A 74 23.62 5.35 10.22
C LYS A 74 24.98 6.03 10.29
N ALA A 75 25.02 7.36 10.20
CA ALA A 75 26.26 8.13 10.26
C ALA A 75 26.94 8.02 11.64
N ASP A 76 26.16 7.99 12.73
CA ASP A 76 26.68 7.78 14.09
C ASP A 76 27.31 6.38 14.25
N GLN A 77 26.68 5.33 13.69
CA GLN A 77 27.23 3.97 13.72
C GLN A 77 28.50 3.79 12.88
N GLU A 78 28.63 4.51 11.76
CA GLU A 78 29.81 4.44 10.89
C GLU A 78 31.00 5.26 11.44
N GLY A 79 30.76 6.18 12.38
CA GLY A 79 31.78 6.98 13.06
C GLY A 79 32.33 6.39 14.36
N ALA A 80 31.81 5.24 14.81
CA ALA A 80 32.16 4.55 16.06
C ALA A 80 33.22 3.45 15.88
#